data_AF-A0A2S0XQD7-F1
#
_entry.id   AF-A0A2S0XQD7-F1
#
_cell.length_a   1.000
_cell.length_b   1.000
_cell.length_c   1.000
_cell.angle_alpha   90.00
_cell.angle_beta   90.00
_cell.angle_gamma   90.00
#
_symmetry.space_group_name_H-M   'P 1'
#
loop_
_entity.id
_entity.type
_entity.pdbx_description
1 polymer ?
#
loop_
_entity_poly.entity_id
_entity_poly.type
_entity_poly.pdbx_seq_one_letter_code
_entity_poly.pdbx_strand_id
1 'polypeptide(L)'
;MSRDQIGPSRQGGRDPKTPLPARETELSTERTATFRQEVGRPTNSDPNDPAGANQSVLEEPSSGRRHSAADDAKPADEHAEKDADETTVEPRLQGYFGPDAVQVAAFAKALKKAKIRRFDPGDITAAEAAIAENDKEGSRLWQLVAHASSWGPVSAWGWPFIRNRINTLVGAQVDLSHESPARILDNVITAISDALAGENRQQAKRAENDLRLAIAWLLERRNADVTGVAAQVHRLFVGTEGDVAGRVRRAVSTGSKAELQATIAALHLVNDQVRTAKRERDVERRERFDLKGALDGLREKAARDTELIRRLEGEKAELERQLEEERTRAESDRRHHAHSSSQRQADVNTSLQRVKGLVVEAGEAVQIAMKRADEGSLRGLQAAERRITSAIDAITGIGK
;
A
#
# COMPACT_ATOMS: atom_id res chain seq x y z
N MET A 1 31.19 9.80 67.92
CA MET A 1 30.76 10.90 68.81
C MET A 1 30.74 12.17 67.97
N SER A 2 29.68 13.00 68.03
CA SER A 2 29.66 14.43 67.62
C SER A 2 30.00 14.78 66.15
N ARG A 3 29.40 15.79 65.49
CA ARG A 3 28.30 16.72 65.85
C ARG A 3 27.74 17.41 64.59
N ASP A 4 26.50 17.89 64.67
CA ASP A 4 25.90 19.11 64.07
C ASP A 4 26.04 19.39 62.53
N GLN A 5 24.94 19.51 61.76
CA GLN A 5 24.12 20.73 61.43
C GLN A 5 24.88 21.79 60.57
N ILE A 6 24.31 22.65 59.70
CA ILE A 6 22.98 23.31 59.54
C ILE A 6 22.66 23.50 58.01
N GLY A 7 21.41 23.82 57.60
CA GLY A 7 21.02 24.31 56.23
C GLY A 7 21.23 25.83 56.03
N PRO A 8 20.35 26.63 55.35
CA PRO A 8 19.12 26.30 54.59
C PRO A 8 18.84 27.18 53.31
N SER A 9 17.66 26.99 52.65
CA SER A 9 16.92 28.00 51.81
C SER A 9 17.54 28.42 50.43
N ARG A 10 16.84 29.07 49.46
CA ARG A 10 15.46 29.64 49.37
C ARG A 10 14.89 29.73 47.92
N GLN A 11 13.58 29.46 47.78
CA GLN A 11 12.52 30.00 46.88
C GLN A 11 12.81 30.82 45.57
N GLY A 12 12.02 30.52 44.52
CA GLY A 12 11.56 31.47 43.48
C GLY A 12 11.34 30.84 42.08
N GLY A 13 10.26 31.07 41.31
CA GLY A 13 8.93 31.61 41.64
C GLY A 13 8.28 32.52 40.57
N ARG A 14 7.21 32.03 39.91
CA ARG A 14 6.20 32.70 39.04
C ARG A 14 6.43 32.77 37.51
N ASP A 15 5.40 32.30 36.81
CA ASP A 15 5.00 32.56 35.41
C ASP A 15 4.24 33.92 35.30
N PRO A 16 3.49 34.23 34.20
CA PRO A 16 3.59 33.84 32.78
C PRO A 16 3.60 35.07 31.84
N LYS A 17 3.58 34.88 30.50
CA LYS A 17 2.82 35.76 29.56
C LYS A 17 2.78 35.24 28.10
N THR A 18 1.57 35.03 27.59
CA THR A 18 1.23 35.10 26.16
C THR A 18 0.94 36.56 25.78
N PRO A 19 1.07 36.95 24.49
CA PRO A 19 -0.16 37.31 23.77
C PRO A 19 -0.19 36.95 22.26
N LEU A 20 -1.43 36.82 21.75
CA LEU A 20 -1.85 36.94 20.34
C LEU A 20 -2.70 38.24 20.23
N PRO A 21 -3.29 38.68 19.09
CA PRO A 21 -3.36 38.09 17.74
C PRO A 21 -3.12 39.10 16.57
N ALA A 22 -3.62 38.77 15.37
CA ALA A 22 -3.93 39.66 14.22
C ALA A 22 -2.75 40.13 13.33
N ARG A 23 -2.93 40.40 12.01
CA ARG A 23 -4.13 40.27 11.13
C ARG A 23 -3.80 40.04 9.64
N GLU A 24 -4.83 39.61 8.92
CA GLU A 24 -5.10 39.65 7.46
C GLU A 24 -4.18 40.48 6.54
N THR A 25 -3.79 39.89 5.40
CA THR A 25 -3.84 40.57 4.08
C THR A 25 -4.19 39.57 2.98
N GLU A 26 -5.14 39.91 2.11
CA GLU A 26 -5.52 39.12 0.93
C GLU A 26 -4.79 39.63 -0.34
N LEU A 27 -4.62 38.76 -1.35
CA LEU A 27 -5.06 38.96 -2.76
C LEU A 27 -4.23 38.16 -3.79
N SER A 28 -4.94 37.24 -4.45
CA SER A 28 -4.98 36.98 -5.90
C SER A 28 -3.75 37.25 -6.78
N THR A 29 -3.29 36.19 -7.46
CA THR A 29 -3.14 36.21 -8.93
C THR A 29 -3.54 34.85 -9.52
N GLU A 30 -4.36 34.85 -10.57
CA GLU A 30 -4.68 33.68 -11.39
C GLU A 30 -3.51 33.32 -12.32
N ARG A 31 -3.41 32.07 -12.80
CA ARG A 31 -3.57 31.76 -14.25
C ARG A 31 -3.37 30.30 -14.66
N THR A 32 -4.28 29.89 -15.54
CA THR A 32 -4.09 28.98 -16.70
C THR A 32 -3.56 27.55 -16.46
N ALA A 33 -4.43 26.58 -16.74
CA ALA A 33 -4.04 25.18 -16.96
C ALA A 33 -3.69 24.91 -18.42
N THR A 34 -2.83 23.91 -18.66
CA THR A 34 -2.69 23.28 -19.98
C THR A 34 -2.60 21.76 -19.83
N PHE A 35 -3.73 21.09 -19.92
CA PHE A 35 -3.81 19.63 -20.08
C PHE A 35 -3.43 19.30 -21.54
N ARG A 36 -2.54 18.33 -21.78
CA ARG A 36 -2.35 17.74 -23.13
C ARG A 36 -2.58 16.24 -23.06
N GLN A 37 -3.67 15.81 -23.67
CA GLN A 37 -4.08 14.42 -23.81
C GLN A 37 -3.99 14.06 -25.29
N GLU A 38 -3.20 13.05 -25.64
CA GLU A 38 -3.20 12.47 -26.98
C GLU A 38 -3.48 10.96 -26.88
N VAL A 39 -4.58 10.55 -27.52
CA VAL A 39 -5.02 9.16 -27.63
C VAL A 39 -4.92 8.80 -29.11
N GLY A 40 -4.09 7.81 -29.46
CA GLY A 40 -3.83 7.41 -30.84
C GLY A 40 -3.88 5.89 -31.02
N ARG A 41 -4.93 5.40 -31.69
CA ARG A 41 -5.15 4.02 -32.15
C ARG A 41 -6.24 4.07 -33.24
N PRO A 42 -6.32 3.08 -34.15
CA PRO A 42 -5.23 2.36 -34.83
C PRO A 42 -5.46 2.32 -36.36
N THR A 43 -4.52 1.75 -37.13
CA THR A 43 -4.78 1.25 -38.50
C THR A 43 -4.10 -0.10 -38.71
N ASN A 44 -4.68 -0.93 -39.59
CA ASN A 44 -4.31 -2.34 -39.79
C ASN A 44 -3.39 -2.54 -41.01
N SER A 45 -2.75 -3.73 -41.07
CA SER A 45 -2.49 -4.54 -42.29
C SER A 45 -1.53 -3.95 -43.38
N ASP A 46 -0.68 -4.71 -44.08
CA ASP A 46 -0.51 -6.17 -44.15
C ASP A 46 0.97 -6.59 -44.45
N PRO A 47 1.36 -7.73 -45.07
CA PRO A 47 2.31 -8.63 -44.41
C PRO A 47 3.68 -8.82 -45.11
N ASN A 48 4.66 -9.34 -44.35
CA ASN A 48 5.54 -10.42 -44.82
C ASN A 48 6.31 -11.10 -43.67
N ASP A 49 6.44 -12.41 -43.77
CA ASP A 49 7.10 -13.37 -42.86
C ASP A 49 8.58 -13.59 -43.29
N PRO A 50 9.36 -14.54 -42.72
CA PRO A 50 9.28 -15.19 -41.40
C PRO A 50 10.64 -15.28 -40.65
N ALA A 51 10.62 -15.59 -39.34
CA ALA A 51 11.73 -16.24 -38.64
C ALA A 51 11.32 -16.85 -37.27
N GLY A 52 10.63 -18.00 -37.25
CA GLY A 52 10.24 -18.63 -35.98
C GLY A 52 9.84 -20.12 -36.07
N ALA A 53 10.27 -20.87 -35.04
CA ALA A 53 9.83 -22.21 -34.62
C ALA A 53 9.86 -23.37 -35.65
N ASN A 54 10.78 -24.32 -35.43
CA ASN A 54 10.58 -25.73 -35.80
C ASN A 54 10.14 -26.53 -34.55
N GLN A 55 9.16 -27.41 -34.71
CA GLN A 55 8.74 -28.44 -33.75
C GLN A 55 8.36 -29.72 -34.52
N SER A 56 8.22 -30.85 -33.80
CA SER A 56 7.93 -32.20 -34.32
C SER A 56 9.09 -32.80 -35.16
N VAL A 57 9.20 -34.12 -35.39
CA VAL A 57 8.25 -35.25 -35.19
C VAL A 57 8.88 -36.35 -34.33
N LEU A 58 8.04 -37.24 -33.79
CA LEU A 58 8.36 -38.42 -32.98
C LEU A 58 8.36 -39.69 -33.86
N GLU A 59 9.43 -40.50 -33.86
CA GLU A 59 9.36 -41.88 -34.38
C GLU A 59 10.44 -42.83 -33.81
N GLU A 60 10.07 -44.10 -33.67
CA GLU A 60 10.81 -45.28 -33.16
C GLU A 60 10.34 -46.50 -34.01
N PRO A 61 10.89 -47.72 -33.90
CA PRO A 61 12.26 -48.16 -33.59
C PRO A 61 12.78 -49.21 -34.64
N SER A 62 14.01 -49.73 -34.52
CA SER A 62 14.36 -51.04 -35.13
C SER A 62 15.57 -51.76 -34.49
N SER A 63 15.67 -53.08 -34.68
CA SER A 63 16.57 -53.98 -33.93
C SER A 63 17.60 -54.75 -34.79
N GLY A 64 18.75 -55.10 -34.20
CA GLY A 64 19.70 -56.11 -34.71
C GLY A 64 21.13 -55.82 -34.23
N ARG A 65 21.82 -56.55 -33.33
CA ARG A 65 21.90 -57.97 -32.86
C ARG A 65 22.97 -58.80 -33.59
N ARG A 66 23.77 -59.55 -32.80
CA ARG A 66 24.84 -60.56 -33.08
C ARG A 66 26.28 -59.97 -33.07
N HIS A 67 27.20 -60.39 -32.17
CA HIS A 67 27.95 -61.67 -31.98
C HIS A 67 29.14 -61.82 -32.96
N SER A 68 30.38 -62.19 -32.60
CA SER A 68 31.07 -62.62 -31.34
C SER A 68 32.42 -61.85 -31.18
N ALA A 69 33.46 -62.14 -30.39
CA ALA A 69 33.95 -63.25 -29.51
C ALA A 69 34.71 -62.64 -28.27
N ALA A 70 35.39 -63.29 -27.30
CA ALA A 70 36.21 -64.52 -27.15
C ALA A 70 37.59 -64.46 -27.86
N ASP A 71 38.75 -64.72 -27.22
CA ASP A 71 39.10 -65.09 -25.83
C ASP A 71 40.52 -64.57 -25.47
N ASP A 72 40.82 -64.32 -24.18
CA ASP A 72 41.93 -64.98 -23.44
C ASP A 72 41.90 -64.66 -21.92
N ALA A 73 42.67 -65.38 -21.08
CA ALA A 73 42.28 -65.61 -19.68
C ALA A 73 43.29 -65.29 -18.54
N LYS A 74 42.70 -65.10 -17.34
CA LYS A 74 43.28 -65.18 -15.96
C LYS A 74 44.23 -64.06 -15.46
N PRO A 75 44.44 -63.94 -14.13
CA PRO A 75 43.79 -64.63 -13.00
C PRO A 75 42.94 -63.71 -12.10
N ALA A 76 42.23 -64.29 -11.14
CA ALA A 76 41.68 -63.58 -9.99
C ALA A 76 42.58 -63.79 -8.77
N ASP A 77 42.75 -62.77 -7.92
CA ASP A 77 42.21 -62.75 -6.54
C ASP A 77 42.35 -61.31 -5.94
N GLU A 78 42.05 -61.15 -4.65
CA GLU A 78 42.42 -60.01 -3.78
C GLU A 78 41.90 -58.61 -4.14
N HIS A 79 40.66 -58.50 -4.63
CA HIS A 79 39.76 -57.42 -4.19
C HIS A 79 38.67 -58.00 -3.28
N ALA A 80 39.14 -58.64 -2.21
CA ALA A 80 38.33 -58.91 -1.04
C ALA A 80 37.68 -57.61 -0.56
N GLU A 81 36.44 -57.71 -0.11
CA GLU A 81 35.85 -56.67 0.73
C GLU A 81 36.77 -56.48 1.93
N LYS A 82 37.42 -55.30 2.02
CA LYS A 82 37.79 -54.80 3.33
C LYS A 82 36.50 -54.45 4.05
N ASP A 83 35.94 -55.48 4.68
CA ASP A 83 35.57 -55.38 6.09
C ASP A 83 36.69 -54.61 6.79
N ALA A 84 36.52 -53.28 6.85
CA ALA A 84 37.35 -52.45 7.69
C ALA A 84 37.08 -52.94 9.11
N ASP A 85 38.14 -53.43 9.78
CA ASP A 85 38.07 -54.11 11.07
C ASP A 85 37.01 -53.52 12.00
N GLU A 86 36.35 -54.37 12.81
CA GLU A 86 35.81 -53.93 14.11
C GLU A 86 36.97 -53.55 15.06
N THR A 87 37.83 -52.62 14.61
CA THR A 87 38.43 -51.56 15.44
C THR A 87 37.40 -51.21 16.49
N THR A 88 37.66 -51.68 17.71
CA THR A 88 36.62 -51.76 18.73
C THR A 88 36.48 -50.38 19.35
N VAL A 89 35.80 -49.50 18.61
CA VAL A 89 35.62 -48.10 18.95
C VAL A 89 34.98 -48.01 20.32
N GLU A 90 35.74 -47.48 21.30
CA GLU A 90 35.20 -47.32 22.65
C GLU A 90 33.97 -46.39 22.60
N PRO A 91 32.87 -46.75 23.30
CA PRO A 91 31.64 -45.94 23.33
C PRO A 91 31.78 -44.74 24.29
N ARG A 92 32.94 -44.07 24.26
CA ARG A 92 33.39 -42.98 25.14
C ARG A 92 33.80 -41.76 24.34
N LEU A 93 33.50 -40.56 24.85
CA LEU A 93 33.89 -39.31 24.21
C LEU A 93 35.42 -39.18 24.11
N GLN A 94 36.16 -39.59 25.15
CA GLN A 94 37.62 -39.56 25.14
C GLN A 94 38.21 -40.41 24.00
N GLY A 95 37.61 -41.57 23.69
CA GLY A 95 38.02 -42.42 22.58
C GLY A 95 37.78 -41.79 21.21
N TYR A 96 36.66 -41.08 21.02
CA TYR A 96 36.36 -40.36 19.78
C TYR A 96 37.28 -39.15 19.54
N PHE A 97 37.64 -38.44 20.61
CA PHE A 97 38.57 -37.29 20.58
C PHE A 97 40.04 -37.65 20.82
N GLY A 98 40.37 -38.94 20.84
CA GLY A 98 41.75 -39.44 20.95
C GLY A 98 42.62 -39.07 19.74
N PRO A 99 43.92 -39.45 19.73
CA PRO A 99 44.83 -39.14 18.63
C PRO A 99 44.31 -39.71 17.30
N ASP A 100 43.88 -40.97 17.29
CA ASP A 100 43.36 -41.66 16.11
C ASP A 100 42.02 -41.11 15.64
N ALA A 101 41.81 -41.07 14.32
CA ALA A 101 40.62 -40.47 13.70
C ALA A 101 39.45 -41.46 13.60
N VAL A 102 38.57 -41.45 14.60
CA VAL A 102 37.36 -42.30 14.64
C VAL A 102 36.26 -41.77 13.70
N GLN A 103 35.71 -42.62 12.84
CA GLN A 103 34.54 -42.25 12.03
C GLN A 103 33.28 -42.11 12.90
N VAL A 104 32.51 -41.03 12.72
CA VAL A 104 31.29 -40.75 13.49
C VAL A 104 30.27 -41.90 13.39
N ALA A 105 30.13 -42.51 12.20
CA ALA A 105 29.22 -43.64 12.00
C ALA A 105 29.62 -44.89 12.80
N ALA A 106 30.92 -45.16 12.96
CA ALA A 106 31.43 -46.25 13.79
C ALA A 106 31.21 -45.96 15.28
N PHE A 107 31.49 -44.73 15.73
CA PHE A 107 31.20 -44.29 17.10
C PHE A 107 29.70 -44.37 17.42
N ALA A 108 28.83 -43.93 16.51
CA ALA A 108 27.38 -44.03 16.67
C ALA A 108 26.86 -45.48 16.68
N LYS A 109 27.51 -46.41 15.95
CA LYS A 109 27.27 -47.86 16.09
C LYS A 109 27.69 -48.34 17.49
N ALA A 110 28.87 -47.98 17.97
CA ALA A 110 29.40 -48.36 19.29
C ALA A 110 28.50 -47.88 20.44
N LEU A 111 28.10 -46.60 20.45
CA LEU A 111 27.17 -46.04 21.45
C LEU A 111 25.84 -46.81 21.51
N LYS A 112 25.31 -47.22 20.36
CA LYS A 112 24.10 -48.05 20.26
C LYS A 112 24.33 -49.49 20.73
N LYS A 113 25.44 -50.13 20.33
CA LYS A 113 25.87 -51.48 20.75
C LYS A 113 26.00 -51.56 22.28
N ALA A 114 26.59 -50.54 22.90
CA ALA A 114 26.78 -50.40 24.34
C ALA A 114 25.58 -49.79 25.10
N LYS A 115 24.51 -49.37 24.42
CA LYS A 115 23.27 -48.79 25.00
C LYS A 115 23.51 -47.57 25.91
N ILE A 116 24.56 -46.78 25.63
CA ILE A 116 24.89 -45.57 26.41
C ILE A 116 23.72 -44.58 26.39
N ARG A 117 23.38 -44.01 27.55
CA ARG A 117 22.31 -43.00 27.71
C ARG A 117 22.82 -41.61 28.07
N ARG A 118 23.94 -41.54 28.78
CA ARG A 118 24.74 -40.34 29.12
C ARG A 118 26.20 -40.77 29.23
N PHE A 119 27.12 -39.84 29.04
CA PHE A 119 28.55 -40.04 29.31
C PHE A 119 28.87 -39.79 30.78
N ASP A 120 29.89 -40.45 31.29
CA ASP A 120 30.36 -40.25 32.66
C ASP A 120 31.11 -38.91 32.80
N PRO A 121 31.04 -38.21 33.96
CA PRO A 121 31.72 -36.93 34.14
C PRO A 121 33.23 -36.98 33.86
N GLY A 122 33.89 -38.10 34.19
CA GLY A 122 35.32 -38.30 33.90
C GLY A 122 35.63 -38.44 32.40
N ASP A 123 34.76 -39.12 31.64
CA ASP A 123 34.86 -39.24 30.18
C ASP A 123 34.64 -37.87 29.51
N ILE A 124 33.68 -37.08 30.04
CA ILE A 124 33.45 -35.69 29.61
C ILE A 124 34.71 -34.84 29.83
N THR A 125 35.27 -34.78 31.04
CA THR A 125 36.46 -33.97 31.33
C THR A 125 37.69 -34.42 30.53
N ALA A 126 37.88 -35.73 30.36
CA ALA A 126 38.97 -36.25 29.54
C ALA A 126 38.78 -35.94 28.04
N ALA A 127 37.56 -35.97 27.53
CA ALA A 127 37.23 -35.56 26.17
C ALA A 127 37.43 -34.05 25.95
N GLU A 128 37.09 -33.20 26.92
CA GLU A 128 37.30 -31.74 26.82
C GLU A 128 38.78 -31.38 26.73
N ALA A 129 39.65 -32.08 27.48
CA ALA A 129 41.10 -31.99 27.32
C ALA A 129 41.55 -32.50 25.93
N ALA A 130 41.06 -33.67 25.50
CA ALA A 130 41.43 -34.27 24.21
C ALA A 130 40.98 -33.41 23.01
N ILE A 131 39.86 -32.70 23.09
CA ILE A 131 39.42 -31.70 22.09
C ILE A 131 40.44 -30.57 21.96
N ALA A 132 40.96 -30.05 23.08
CA ALA A 132 41.93 -28.96 23.07
C ALA A 132 43.29 -29.36 22.45
N GLU A 133 43.66 -30.64 22.57
CA GLU A 133 44.91 -31.19 22.03
C GLU A 133 44.79 -31.67 20.57
N ASN A 134 43.78 -32.49 20.28
CA ASN A 134 43.64 -33.25 19.03
C ASN A 134 42.66 -32.63 18.01
N ASP A 135 41.71 -31.79 18.44
CA ASP A 135 40.72 -31.14 17.57
C ASP A 135 40.77 -29.60 17.67
N LYS A 136 41.99 -29.05 17.53
CA LYS A 136 42.28 -27.60 17.57
C LYS A 136 41.49 -26.77 16.55
N GLU A 137 41.02 -27.39 15.46
CA GLU A 137 40.15 -26.77 14.45
C GLU A 137 38.65 -26.90 14.77
N GLY A 138 38.24 -27.73 15.74
CA GLY A 138 36.83 -28.02 16.04
C GLY A 138 36.11 -28.86 14.97
N SER A 139 36.86 -29.57 14.12
CA SER A 139 36.34 -30.31 12.97
C SER A 139 35.70 -31.64 13.37
N ARG A 140 36.32 -32.39 14.31
CA ARG A 140 35.69 -33.62 14.86
C ARG A 140 34.49 -33.28 15.72
N LEU A 141 34.60 -32.21 16.51
CA LEU A 141 33.51 -31.66 17.31
C LEU A 141 32.31 -31.30 16.43
N TRP A 142 32.54 -30.61 15.31
CA TRP A 142 31.49 -30.31 14.34
C TRP A 142 30.83 -31.57 13.78
N GLN A 143 31.61 -32.55 13.32
CA GLN A 143 31.12 -33.81 12.77
C GLN A 143 30.26 -34.61 13.76
N LEU A 144 30.64 -34.63 15.05
CA LEU A 144 29.85 -35.26 16.11
C LEU A 144 28.57 -34.48 16.44
N VAL A 145 28.65 -33.15 16.47
CA VAL A 145 27.55 -32.24 16.82
C VAL A 145 26.47 -32.15 15.74
N ALA A 146 26.85 -32.18 14.45
CA ALA A 146 25.91 -32.15 13.31
C ALA A 146 24.90 -33.32 13.30
N HIS A 147 25.08 -34.31 14.17
CA HIS A 147 24.18 -35.44 14.38
C HIS A 147 23.68 -35.57 15.83
N ALA A 148 23.96 -34.61 16.72
CA ALA A 148 23.68 -34.71 18.15
C ALA A 148 22.19 -34.88 18.48
N SER A 149 21.27 -34.32 17.70
CA SER A 149 19.82 -34.55 17.91
C SER A 149 19.32 -35.93 17.45
N SER A 150 20.14 -36.70 16.72
CA SER A 150 19.88 -38.12 16.46
C SER A 150 20.31 -39.03 17.62
N TRP A 151 21.21 -38.59 18.50
CA TRP A 151 21.85 -39.43 19.52
C TRP A 151 21.79 -38.80 20.91
N GLY A 152 20.85 -39.27 21.73
CA GLY A 152 20.56 -38.75 23.08
C GLY A 152 21.78 -38.43 23.97
N PRO A 153 22.81 -39.32 24.09
CA PRO A 153 24.00 -39.04 24.90
C PRO A 153 24.80 -37.84 24.37
N VAL A 154 24.96 -37.76 23.05
CA VAL A 154 25.70 -36.69 22.37
C VAL A 154 24.94 -35.37 22.46
N SER A 155 23.60 -35.39 22.35
CA SER A 155 22.77 -34.22 22.67
C SER A 155 22.94 -33.77 24.13
N ALA A 156 22.94 -34.70 25.09
CA ALA A 156 22.96 -34.37 26.51
C ALA A 156 24.26 -33.68 26.96
N TRP A 157 25.41 -34.04 26.35
CA TRP A 157 26.70 -33.38 26.58
C TRP A 157 26.95 -32.19 25.64
N GLY A 158 26.71 -32.38 24.35
CA GLY A 158 27.17 -31.46 23.30
C GLY A 158 26.55 -30.08 23.39
N TRP A 159 25.24 -29.95 23.62
CA TRP A 159 24.58 -28.63 23.65
C TRP A 159 25.00 -27.77 24.87
N PRO A 160 25.14 -28.33 26.10
CA PRO A 160 25.83 -27.63 27.19
C PRO A 160 27.27 -27.22 26.85
N PHE A 161 28.07 -28.12 26.26
CA PHE A 161 29.47 -27.83 25.90
C PHE A 161 29.57 -26.69 24.86
N ILE A 162 28.75 -26.74 23.80
CA ILE A 162 28.68 -25.69 22.77
C ILE A 162 28.24 -24.36 23.38
N ARG A 163 27.21 -24.35 24.23
CA ARG A 163 26.78 -23.12 24.92
C ARG A 163 27.93 -22.52 25.73
N ASN A 164 28.70 -23.34 26.44
CA ASN A 164 29.86 -22.87 27.21
C ASN A 164 30.97 -22.33 26.30
N ARG A 165 31.25 -23.01 25.17
CA ARG A 165 32.22 -22.57 24.15
C ARG A 165 31.81 -21.23 23.50
N ILE A 166 30.53 -21.04 23.18
CA ILE A 166 29.98 -19.75 22.73
C ILE A 166 30.14 -18.67 23.80
N ASN A 167 29.84 -18.99 25.06
CA ASN A 167 29.98 -18.05 26.19
C ASN A 167 31.42 -17.57 26.39
N THR A 168 32.40 -18.45 26.15
CA THR A 168 33.84 -18.09 26.13
C THR A 168 34.22 -17.21 24.93
N LEU A 169 33.56 -17.36 23.77
CA LEU A 169 33.81 -16.55 22.58
C LEU A 169 33.21 -15.13 22.69
N VAL A 170 31.94 -14.99 23.11
CA VAL A 170 31.29 -13.67 23.26
C VAL A 170 31.61 -12.97 24.60
N GLY A 171 32.22 -13.71 25.54
CA GLY A 171 32.53 -13.25 26.88
C GLY A 171 31.38 -13.42 27.86
N ALA A 172 31.70 -13.79 29.10
CA ALA A 172 30.75 -14.13 30.17
C ALA A 172 29.87 -12.96 30.68
N GLN A 173 29.94 -11.78 30.04
CA GLN A 173 29.04 -10.64 30.27
C GLN A 173 27.73 -10.77 29.48
N VAL A 174 27.69 -11.62 28.44
CA VAL A 174 26.55 -11.83 27.55
C VAL A 174 25.70 -13.00 28.04
N ASP A 175 24.54 -12.74 28.65
CA ASP A 175 23.65 -13.83 29.04
C ASP A 175 22.91 -14.44 27.84
N LEU A 176 23.51 -15.51 27.30
CA LEU A 176 22.97 -16.39 26.25
C LEU A 176 21.57 -16.96 26.55
N SER A 177 21.07 -16.87 27.79
CA SER A 177 19.71 -17.26 28.19
C SER A 177 18.68 -16.19 27.81
N HIS A 178 19.03 -14.92 27.95
CA HIS A 178 18.12 -13.77 27.81
C HIS A 178 18.31 -12.98 26.50
N GLU A 179 19.50 -13.03 25.88
CA GLU A 179 19.73 -12.40 24.58
C GLU A 179 18.90 -13.04 23.45
N SER A 180 18.48 -12.22 22.48
CA SER A 180 17.82 -12.73 21.27
C SER A 180 18.80 -13.53 20.41
N PRO A 181 18.35 -14.57 19.68
CA PRO A 181 19.24 -15.38 18.85
C PRO A 181 20.06 -14.56 17.84
N ALA A 182 19.47 -13.49 17.32
CA ALA A 182 20.13 -12.55 16.42
C ALA A 182 21.29 -11.79 17.09
N ARG A 183 21.12 -11.29 18.33
CA ARG A 183 22.22 -10.61 19.04
C ARG A 183 23.36 -11.56 19.40
N ILE A 184 23.03 -12.77 19.84
CA ILE A 184 24.05 -13.80 20.09
C ILE A 184 24.86 -14.07 18.81
N LEU A 185 24.20 -14.15 17.65
CA LEU A 185 24.88 -14.37 16.38
C LEU A 185 25.73 -13.17 15.93
N ASP A 186 25.24 -11.93 16.07
CA ASP A 186 26.05 -10.72 15.79
C ASP A 186 27.28 -10.65 16.73
N ASN A 187 27.11 -10.97 18.01
CA ASN A 187 28.19 -11.02 19.01
C ASN A 187 29.23 -12.12 18.67
N VAL A 188 28.79 -13.31 18.26
CA VAL A 188 29.69 -14.39 17.78
C VAL A 188 30.43 -13.95 16.51
N ILE A 189 29.74 -13.37 15.53
CA ILE A 189 30.34 -12.88 14.27
C ILE A 189 31.40 -11.81 14.58
N THR A 190 31.11 -10.87 15.49
CA THR A 190 32.06 -9.84 15.90
C THR A 190 33.30 -10.46 16.55
N ALA A 191 33.12 -11.42 17.48
CA ALA A 191 34.22 -12.07 18.19
C ALA A 191 35.15 -12.92 17.30
N ILE A 192 34.67 -13.38 16.14
CA ILE A 192 35.46 -14.22 15.21
C ILE A 192 35.95 -13.51 13.95
N SER A 193 35.46 -12.30 13.64
CA SER A 193 35.71 -11.60 12.36
C SER A 193 37.19 -11.55 11.98
N ASP A 194 38.06 -11.13 12.90
CA ASP A 194 39.50 -10.99 12.65
C ASP A 194 40.18 -12.34 12.36
N ALA A 195 39.78 -13.39 13.10
CA ALA A 195 40.28 -14.75 12.88
C ALA A 195 39.76 -15.36 11.57
N LEU A 196 38.57 -14.95 11.12
CA LEU A 196 37.90 -15.41 9.91
C LEU A 196 38.47 -14.75 8.64
N ALA A 197 38.98 -13.51 8.76
CA ALA A 197 39.62 -12.74 7.70
C ALA A 197 41.17 -12.87 7.67
N GLY A 198 41.79 -13.28 8.77
CA GLY A 198 43.24 -13.40 8.89
C GLY A 198 43.87 -14.54 8.07
N GLU A 199 45.15 -14.37 7.73
CA GLU A 199 45.92 -15.30 6.87
C GLU A 199 46.14 -16.69 7.50
N ASN A 200 46.00 -16.81 8.83
CA ASN A 200 46.19 -18.07 9.53
C ASN A 200 45.02 -19.04 9.25
N ARG A 201 45.22 -19.89 8.23
CA ARG A 201 44.26 -20.91 7.78
C ARG A 201 43.73 -21.82 8.89
N GLN A 202 44.49 -22.09 9.95
CA GLN A 202 44.02 -22.91 11.07
C GLN A 202 43.06 -22.12 11.99
N GLN A 203 43.37 -20.85 12.26
CA GLN A 203 42.48 -19.96 13.01
C GLN A 203 41.20 -19.64 12.22
N ALA A 204 41.29 -19.40 10.91
CA ALA A 204 40.14 -19.16 10.05
C ALA A 204 39.18 -20.36 9.95
N LYS A 205 39.72 -21.59 9.86
CA LYS A 205 38.90 -22.82 9.98
C LYS A 205 38.24 -22.95 11.35
N ARG A 206 38.97 -22.67 12.43
CA ARG A 206 38.44 -22.75 13.80
C ARG A 206 37.29 -21.77 14.00
N ALA A 207 37.48 -20.51 13.59
CA ALA A 207 36.45 -19.48 13.56
C ALA A 207 35.20 -19.92 12.76
N GLU A 208 35.41 -20.56 11.60
CA GLU A 208 34.32 -21.09 10.78
C GLU A 208 33.57 -22.25 11.46
N ASN A 209 34.26 -23.19 12.10
CA ASN A 209 33.63 -24.26 12.87
C ASN A 209 32.94 -23.74 14.13
N ASP A 210 33.48 -22.73 14.80
CA ASP A 210 32.85 -22.05 15.93
C ASP A 210 31.56 -21.33 15.50
N LEU A 211 31.54 -20.68 14.32
CA LEU A 211 30.33 -20.10 13.71
C LEU A 211 29.28 -21.17 13.38
N ARG A 212 29.69 -22.30 12.81
CA ARG A 212 28.80 -23.42 12.49
C ARG A 212 28.16 -24.03 13.74
N LEU A 213 28.95 -24.24 14.80
CA LEU A 213 28.48 -24.72 16.11
C LEU A 213 27.50 -23.72 16.74
N ALA A 214 27.77 -22.41 16.65
CA ALA A 214 26.86 -21.37 17.11
C ALA A 214 25.53 -21.38 16.34
N ILE A 215 25.56 -21.45 15.01
CA ILE A 215 24.36 -21.54 14.16
C ILE A 215 23.53 -22.78 14.51
N ALA A 216 24.15 -23.96 14.63
CA ALA A 216 23.46 -25.19 14.98
C ALA A 216 22.77 -25.10 16.37
N TRP A 217 23.46 -24.56 17.38
CA TRP A 217 22.90 -24.35 18.72
C TRP A 217 21.75 -23.32 18.71
N LEU A 218 21.89 -22.22 17.96
CA LEU A 218 20.84 -21.21 17.83
C LEU A 218 19.57 -21.79 17.18
N LEU A 219 19.73 -22.58 16.12
CA LEU A 219 18.61 -23.24 15.44
C LEU A 219 17.94 -24.30 16.34
N GLU A 220 18.70 -25.25 16.87
CA GLU A 220 18.13 -26.42 17.59
C GLU A 220 17.80 -26.16 19.07
N ARG A 221 18.39 -25.15 19.71
CA ARG A 221 18.23 -24.89 21.16
C ARG A 221 17.73 -23.49 21.51
N ARG A 222 17.68 -22.55 20.55
CA ARG A 222 17.07 -21.22 20.73
C ARG A 222 15.93 -20.95 19.76
N ASN A 223 15.54 -21.92 18.93
CA ASN A 223 14.50 -21.79 17.90
C ASN A 223 14.69 -20.56 17.01
N ALA A 224 15.94 -20.26 16.64
CA ALA A 224 16.26 -19.11 15.80
C ALA A 224 15.61 -19.22 14.42
N ASP A 225 15.11 -18.10 13.89
CA ASP A 225 14.61 -18.07 12.51
C ASP A 225 15.77 -18.27 11.53
N VAL A 226 15.63 -19.30 10.68
CA VAL A 226 16.58 -19.64 9.61
C VAL A 226 16.79 -18.46 8.67
N THR A 227 15.76 -17.65 8.38
CA THR A 227 15.89 -16.53 7.42
C THR A 227 16.66 -15.35 8.01
N GLY A 228 16.45 -15.04 9.29
CA GLY A 228 17.22 -14.06 10.05
C GLY A 228 18.68 -14.46 10.22
N VAL A 229 18.94 -15.71 10.63
CA VAL A 229 20.30 -16.27 10.74
C VAL A 229 21.06 -16.17 9.42
N ALA A 230 20.44 -16.57 8.31
CA ALA A 230 21.06 -16.45 6.99
C ALA A 230 21.30 -14.98 6.60
N ALA A 231 20.37 -14.07 6.89
CA ALA A 231 20.52 -12.64 6.58
C ALA A 231 21.62 -11.93 7.39
N GLN A 232 22.02 -12.47 8.55
CA GLN A 232 23.19 -11.98 9.30
C GLN A 232 24.48 -12.53 8.70
N VAL A 233 24.58 -13.85 8.49
CA VAL A 233 25.79 -14.50 7.97
C VAL A 233 26.08 -14.11 6.50
N HIS A 234 25.06 -13.77 5.72
CA HIS A 234 25.23 -13.35 4.31
C HIS A 234 26.19 -12.16 4.13
N ARG A 235 26.23 -11.24 5.12
CA ARG A 235 27.09 -10.04 5.09
C ARG A 235 28.58 -10.37 5.02
N LEU A 236 28.96 -11.64 5.25
CA LEU A 236 30.34 -12.12 5.24
C LEU A 236 30.74 -12.80 3.90
N PHE A 237 29.80 -13.35 3.11
CA PHE A 237 30.12 -14.42 2.13
C PHE A 237 29.20 -14.53 0.88
N VAL A 238 29.04 -13.48 0.08
CA VAL A 238 28.09 -13.43 -1.08
C VAL A 238 28.49 -14.36 -2.26
N GLY A 239 27.50 -15.06 -2.88
CA GLY A 239 27.65 -15.78 -4.16
C GLY A 239 26.49 -16.70 -4.62
N THR A 240 25.59 -16.19 -5.49
CA THR A 240 24.66 -16.89 -6.44
C THR A 240 23.64 -17.96 -5.94
N GLU A 241 22.73 -18.39 -6.84
CA GLU A 241 21.38 -18.92 -6.53
C GLU A 241 21.17 -20.45 -6.63
N GLY A 242 20.09 -20.95 -5.99
CA GLY A 242 19.46 -22.24 -6.30
C GLY A 242 18.94 -23.03 -5.07
N ASP A 243 17.88 -23.83 -5.25
CA ASP A 243 17.11 -24.61 -4.26
C ASP A 243 17.65 -24.60 -2.81
N VAL A 244 17.12 -23.69 -2.00
CA VAL A 244 17.84 -23.19 -0.83
C VAL A 244 17.55 -23.98 0.45
N ALA A 245 16.28 -24.34 0.68
CA ALA A 245 15.84 -24.93 1.96
C ALA A 245 16.26 -26.41 2.14
N GLY A 246 16.58 -27.10 1.04
CA GLY A 246 17.26 -28.39 1.06
C GLY A 246 18.77 -28.23 1.28
N ARG A 247 19.40 -27.27 0.57
CA ARG A 247 20.85 -27.05 0.60
C ARG A 247 21.37 -26.54 1.95
N VAL A 248 20.67 -25.66 2.69
CA VAL A 248 21.19 -25.18 4.00
C VAL A 248 21.36 -26.34 4.97
N ARG A 249 20.31 -27.17 5.10
CA ARG A 249 20.34 -28.36 5.97
C ARG A 249 21.39 -29.37 5.50
N ARG A 250 21.62 -29.49 4.18
CA ARG A 250 22.66 -30.35 3.63
C ARG A 250 24.06 -29.80 3.90
N ALA A 251 24.35 -28.53 3.63
CA ALA A 251 25.62 -27.84 3.89
C ALA A 251 26.01 -27.86 5.39
N VAL A 252 25.01 -27.68 6.27
CA VAL A 252 25.16 -27.87 7.72
C VAL A 252 25.51 -29.31 8.08
N SER A 253 24.95 -30.32 7.38
CA SER A 253 25.32 -31.73 7.60
C SER A 253 26.65 -32.17 6.93
N THR A 254 27.10 -31.51 5.86
CA THR A 254 28.33 -31.88 5.11
C THR A 254 29.57 -31.11 5.57
N GLY A 255 29.42 -29.91 6.13
CA GLY A 255 30.54 -29.10 6.60
C GLY A 255 31.42 -28.51 5.49
N SER A 256 30.89 -28.34 4.28
CA SER A 256 31.60 -27.68 3.18
C SER A 256 31.44 -26.15 3.24
N LYS A 257 32.56 -25.42 3.19
CA LYS A 257 32.58 -23.94 3.22
C LYS A 257 31.79 -23.36 2.05
N ALA A 258 32.13 -23.77 0.83
CA ALA A 258 31.53 -23.22 -0.40
C ALA A 258 30.01 -23.49 -0.49
N GLU A 259 29.53 -24.66 -0.04
CA GLU A 259 28.10 -24.97 -0.01
C GLU A 259 27.34 -24.06 0.97
N LEU A 260 27.91 -23.82 2.16
CA LEU A 260 27.31 -22.95 3.17
C LEU A 260 27.24 -21.49 2.67
N GLN A 261 28.33 -20.99 2.07
CA GLN A 261 28.42 -19.63 1.51
C GLN A 261 27.39 -19.42 0.39
N ALA A 262 27.42 -20.27 -0.64
CA ALA A 262 26.53 -20.13 -1.80
C ALA A 262 25.05 -20.23 -1.40
N THR A 263 24.72 -21.14 -0.49
CA THR A 263 23.32 -21.30 -0.08
C THR A 263 22.80 -20.11 0.74
N ILE A 264 23.65 -19.49 1.57
CA ILE A 264 23.28 -18.29 2.33
C ILE A 264 23.05 -17.09 1.40
N ALA A 265 23.83 -16.98 0.31
CA ALA A 265 23.60 -15.96 -0.72
C ALA A 265 22.29 -16.15 -1.49
N ALA A 266 21.99 -17.38 -1.92
CA ALA A 266 20.70 -17.71 -2.52
C ALA A 266 19.51 -17.36 -1.60
N LEU A 267 19.68 -17.51 -0.29
CA LEU A 267 18.65 -17.19 0.71
C LEU A 267 18.39 -15.68 0.83
N HIS A 268 19.44 -14.85 0.70
CA HIS A 268 19.29 -13.40 0.78
C HIS A 268 18.62 -12.82 -0.47
N LEU A 269 19.01 -13.28 -1.66
CA LEU A 269 18.49 -12.77 -2.93
C LEU A 269 16.97 -13.01 -3.04
N VAL A 270 16.49 -14.21 -2.66
CA VAL A 270 15.06 -14.52 -2.57
C VAL A 270 14.35 -13.69 -1.50
N ASN A 271 14.98 -13.43 -0.34
CA ASN A 271 14.37 -12.61 0.71
C ASN A 271 14.23 -11.14 0.28
N ASP A 272 15.20 -10.59 -0.45
CA ASP A 272 15.13 -9.23 -0.99
C ASP A 272 14.08 -9.11 -2.12
N GLN A 273 13.98 -10.08 -3.03
CA GLN A 273 12.88 -10.14 -4.01
C GLN A 273 11.51 -10.14 -3.30
N VAL A 274 11.33 -10.96 -2.26
CA VAL A 274 10.10 -11.02 -1.46
C VAL A 274 9.84 -9.72 -0.68
N ARG A 275 10.88 -8.99 -0.25
CA ARG A 275 10.76 -7.69 0.40
C ARG A 275 10.38 -6.58 -0.58
N THR A 276 10.96 -6.58 -1.77
CA THR A 276 10.63 -5.64 -2.86
C THR A 276 9.18 -5.84 -3.31
N ALA A 277 8.77 -7.06 -3.64
CA ALA A 277 7.38 -7.38 -4.00
C ALA A 277 6.35 -7.02 -2.90
N LYS A 278 6.73 -7.14 -1.61
CA LYS A 278 5.89 -6.64 -0.50
C LYS A 278 5.79 -5.12 -0.48
N ARG A 279 6.91 -4.41 -0.69
CA ARG A 279 6.93 -2.93 -0.76
C ARG A 279 6.11 -2.41 -1.92
N GLU A 280 6.23 -3.00 -3.11
CA GLU A 280 5.48 -2.65 -4.31
C GLU A 280 3.97 -2.85 -4.10
N ARG A 281 3.55 -4.03 -3.62
CA ARG A 281 2.16 -4.30 -3.23
C ARG A 281 1.63 -3.30 -2.20
N ASP A 282 2.47 -2.88 -1.25
CA ASP A 282 2.09 -1.93 -0.19
C ASP A 282 2.24 -0.45 -0.63
N VAL A 283 2.79 -0.17 -1.81
CA VAL A 283 2.64 1.10 -2.55
C VAL A 283 1.34 1.07 -3.34
N GLU A 284 1.09 0.04 -4.17
CA GLU A 284 -0.16 -0.14 -4.90
C GLU A 284 -1.40 -0.02 -4.00
N ARG A 285 -1.34 -0.60 -2.79
CA ARG A 285 -2.44 -0.53 -1.82
C ARG A 285 -2.76 0.89 -1.34
N ARG A 286 -1.75 1.78 -1.26
CA ARG A 286 -1.94 3.20 -0.94
C ARG A 286 -2.48 3.95 -2.16
N GLU A 287 -1.86 3.78 -3.32
CA GLU A 287 -2.32 4.39 -4.57
C GLU A 287 -3.79 4.02 -4.88
N ARG A 288 -4.18 2.75 -4.72
CA ARG A 288 -5.58 2.29 -4.86
C ARG A 288 -6.53 2.89 -3.83
N PHE A 289 -6.05 3.21 -2.62
CA PHE A 289 -6.84 3.86 -1.58
C PHE A 289 -7.01 5.36 -1.87
N ASP A 290 -5.93 6.04 -2.26
CA ASP A 290 -5.92 7.46 -2.59
C ASP A 290 -6.74 7.74 -3.86
N LEU A 291 -6.59 6.92 -4.90
CA LEU A 291 -7.44 6.95 -6.10
C LEU A 291 -8.91 6.70 -5.78
N LYS A 292 -9.23 5.79 -4.85
CA LYS A 292 -10.61 5.57 -4.41
C LYS A 292 -11.15 6.82 -3.69
N GLY A 293 -10.38 7.40 -2.78
CA GLY A 293 -10.77 8.64 -2.08
C GLY A 293 -11.03 9.80 -3.03
N ALA A 294 -10.17 10.00 -4.04
CA ALA A 294 -10.37 10.98 -5.09
C ALA A 294 -11.63 10.71 -5.93
N LEU A 295 -11.88 9.45 -6.29
CA LEU A 295 -13.05 9.05 -7.09
C LEU A 295 -14.36 9.21 -6.30
N ASP A 296 -14.39 8.85 -5.02
CA ASP A 296 -15.55 9.05 -4.16
C ASP A 296 -15.80 10.55 -3.87
N GLY A 297 -14.75 11.37 -3.73
CA GLY A 297 -14.87 12.84 -3.66
C GLY A 297 -15.39 13.47 -4.97
N LEU A 298 -14.99 12.95 -6.14
CA LEU A 298 -15.55 13.35 -7.43
C LEU A 298 -17.03 12.96 -7.58
N ARG A 299 -17.45 11.79 -7.07
CA ARG A 299 -18.86 11.38 -7.00
C ARG A 299 -19.67 12.33 -6.12
N GLU A 300 -19.16 12.68 -4.95
CA GLU A 300 -19.82 13.63 -4.03
C GLU A 300 -19.94 15.02 -4.66
N LYS A 301 -18.93 15.48 -5.42
CA LYS A 301 -19.04 16.71 -6.22
C LYS A 301 -20.11 16.59 -7.30
N ALA A 302 -20.08 15.53 -8.13
CA ALA A 302 -21.07 15.33 -9.19
C ALA A 302 -22.51 15.26 -8.65
N ALA A 303 -22.72 14.67 -7.46
CA ALA A 303 -24.02 14.67 -6.79
C ALA A 303 -24.48 16.08 -6.36
N ARG A 304 -23.57 16.90 -5.79
CA ARG A 304 -23.85 18.32 -5.48
C ARG A 304 -24.16 19.15 -6.71
N ASP A 305 -23.34 19.01 -7.76
CA ASP A 305 -23.52 19.73 -9.02
C ASP A 305 -24.86 19.35 -9.68
N THR A 306 -25.28 18.09 -9.59
CA THR A 306 -26.58 17.60 -10.08
C THR A 306 -27.77 18.20 -9.30
N GLU A 307 -27.70 18.23 -7.97
CA GLU A 307 -28.76 18.84 -7.13
C GLU A 307 -28.83 20.36 -7.32
N LEU A 308 -27.69 21.03 -7.57
CA LEU A 308 -27.65 22.45 -7.93
C LEU A 308 -28.32 22.72 -9.29
N ILE A 309 -28.03 21.90 -10.31
CA ILE A 309 -28.71 21.98 -11.61
C ILE A 309 -30.23 21.81 -11.42
N ARG A 310 -30.66 20.77 -10.71
CA ARG A 310 -32.08 20.48 -10.43
C ARG A 310 -32.78 21.65 -9.71
N ARG A 311 -32.08 22.37 -8.82
CA ARG A 311 -32.61 23.59 -8.19
C ARG A 311 -32.74 24.73 -9.21
N LEU A 312 -31.69 25.02 -9.97
CA LEU A 312 -31.68 26.11 -10.95
C LEU A 312 -32.71 25.90 -12.08
N GLU A 313 -32.97 24.66 -12.48
CA GLU A 313 -34.05 24.31 -13.41
C GLU A 313 -35.44 24.61 -12.82
N GLY A 314 -35.64 24.34 -11.52
CA GLY A 314 -36.87 24.69 -10.82
C GLY A 314 -37.06 26.20 -10.65
N GLU A 315 -36.00 26.93 -10.29
CA GLU A 315 -36.01 28.40 -10.21
C GLU A 315 -36.28 29.04 -11.58
N LYS A 316 -35.68 28.49 -12.66
CA LYS A 316 -35.96 28.90 -14.04
C LYS A 316 -37.42 28.68 -14.43
N ALA A 317 -37.98 27.49 -14.16
CA ALA A 317 -39.37 27.17 -14.51
C ALA A 317 -40.37 28.07 -13.76
N GLU A 318 -40.10 28.41 -12.51
CA GLU A 318 -40.93 29.35 -11.73
C GLU A 318 -40.83 30.79 -12.27
N LEU A 319 -39.64 31.25 -12.66
CA LEU A 319 -39.47 32.55 -13.32
C LEU A 319 -40.16 32.60 -14.69
N GLU A 320 -40.13 31.52 -15.47
CA GLU A 320 -40.86 31.40 -16.74
C GLU A 320 -42.38 31.43 -16.52
N ARG A 321 -42.89 30.80 -15.46
CA ARG A 321 -44.31 30.90 -15.05
C ARG A 321 -44.69 32.33 -14.67
N GLN A 322 -43.92 32.99 -13.81
CA GLN A 322 -44.17 34.37 -13.37
C GLN A 322 -44.14 35.35 -14.56
N LEU A 323 -43.22 35.16 -15.51
CA LEU A 323 -43.11 35.99 -16.71
C LEU A 323 -44.31 35.82 -17.66
N GLU A 324 -44.92 34.63 -17.74
CA GLU A 324 -46.14 34.43 -18.52
C GLU A 324 -47.40 34.92 -17.79
N GLU A 325 -47.44 34.85 -16.46
CA GLU A 325 -48.48 35.52 -15.66
C GLU A 325 -48.44 37.05 -15.81
N GLU A 326 -47.26 37.68 -15.79
CA GLU A 326 -47.14 39.12 -16.03
C GLU A 326 -47.45 39.51 -17.48
N ARG A 327 -47.11 38.67 -18.47
CA ARG A 327 -47.54 38.88 -19.86
C ARG A 327 -49.06 38.85 -20.01
N THR A 328 -49.72 37.86 -19.42
CA THR A 328 -51.17 37.71 -19.52
C THR A 328 -51.92 38.79 -18.75
N ARG A 329 -51.41 39.24 -17.59
CA ARG A 329 -51.88 40.47 -16.89
C ARG A 329 -51.74 41.69 -17.79
N ALA A 330 -50.54 41.98 -18.30
CA ALA A 330 -50.29 43.14 -19.14
C ALA A 330 -51.09 43.12 -20.46
N GLU A 331 -51.41 41.95 -21.02
CA GLU A 331 -52.31 41.87 -22.17
C GLU A 331 -53.78 42.09 -21.78
N SER A 332 -54.23 41.57 -20.63
CA SER A 332 -55.57 41.84 -20.11
C SER A 332 -55.75 43.34 -19.84
N ASP A 333 -54.77 44.00 -19.23
CA ASP A 333 -54.80 45.45 -18.97
C ASP A 333 -54.83 46.25 -20.27
N ARG A 334 -54.04 45.87 -21.29
CA ARG A 334 -54.13 46.48 -22.63
C ARG A 334 -55.53 46.32 -23.24
N ARG A 335 -56.14 45.14 -23.12
CA ARG A 335 -57.51 44.86 -23.60
C ARG A 335 -58.55 45.68 -22.82
N HIS A 336 -58.43 45.80 -21.51
CA HIS A 336 -59.30 46.64 -20.66
C HIS A 336 -59.15 48.13 -20.98
N HIS A 337 -57.92 48.63 -21.16
CA HIS A 337 -57.68 50.02 -21.56
C HIS A 337 -58.20 50.31 -22.97
N ALA A 338 -58.04 49.40 -23.93
CA ALA A 338 -58.59 49.54 -25.28
C ALA A 338 -60.13 49.49 -25.30
N HIS A 339 -60.75 48.64 -24.48
CA HIS A 339 -62.21 48.64 -24.30
C HIS A 339 -62.67 49.94 -23.62
N SER A 340 -61.98 50.42 -22.59
CA SER A 340 -62.34 51.64 -21.86
C SER A 340 -62.19 52.89 -22.73
N SER A 341 -61.16 53.00 -23.57
CA SER A 341 -61.00 54.11 -24.52
C SER A 341 -62.05 54.07 -25.63
N SER A 342 -62.32 52.88 -26.19
CA SER A 342 -63.40 52.66 -27.17
C SER A 342 -64.78 53.03 -26.60
N GLN A 343 -65.08 52.60 -25.37
CA GLN A 343 -66.33 52.93 -24.69
C GLN A 343 -66.44 54.44 -24.41
N ARG A 344 -65.41 55.09 -23.87
CA ARG A 344 -65.39 56.56 -23.70
C ARG A 344 -65.60 57.28 -25.03
N GLN A 345 -65.03 56.79 -26.13
CA GLN A 345 -65.22 57.36 -27.46
C GLN A 345 -66.65 57.14 -27.97
N ALA A 346 -67.29 56.00 -27.68
CA ALA A 346 -68.70 55.74 -27.98
C ALA A 346 -69.64 56.63 -27.15
N ASP A 347 -69.34 56.84 -25.87
CA ASP A 347 -70.08 57.74 -24.97
C ASP A 347 -69.99 59.20 -25.44
N VAL A 348 -68.78 59.68 -25.79
CA VAL A 348 -68.53 61.01 -26.36
C VAL A 348 -69.22 61.17 -27.72
N ASN A 349 -69.18 60.17 -28.59
CA ASN A 349 -69.93 60.19 -29.84
C ASN A 349 -71.45 60.27 -29.59
N THR A 350 -71.96 59.55 -28.59
CA THR A 350 -73.38 59.55 -28.22
C THR A 350 -73.82 60.90 -27.66
N SER A 351 -73.01 61.53 -26.81
CA SER A 351 -73.30 62.86 -26.28
C SER A 351 -73.20 63.94 -27.37
N LEU A 352 -72.24 63.85 -28.30
CA LEU A 352 -72.16 64.71 -29.48
C LEU A 352 -73.38 64.58 -30.40
N GLN A 353 -73.93 63.37 -30.61
CA GLN A 353 -75.18 63.22 -31.37
C GLN A 353 -76.39 63.84 -30.66
N ARG A 354 -76.47 63.76 -29.31
CA ARG A 354 -77.52 64.45 -28.54
C ARG A 354 -77.40 65.98 -28.67
N VAL A 355 -76.19 66.52 -28.55
CA VAL A 355 -75.91 67.96 -28.78
C VAL A 355 -76.29 68.37 -30.20
N LYS A 356 -75.92 67.57 -31.22
CA LYS A 356 -76.31 67.81 -32.61
C LYS A 356 -77.84 67.84 -32.79
N GLY A 357 -78.57 66.91 -32.15
CA GLY A 357 -80.03 66.89 -32.12
C GLY A 357 -80.61 68.18 -31.54
N LEU A 358 -80.15 68.60 -30.36
CA LEU A 358 -80.58 69.85 -29.70
C LEU A 358 -80.29 71.10 -30.56
N VAL A 359 -79.16 71.13 -31.27
CA VAL A 359 -78.81 72.24 -32.18
C VAL A 359 -79.72 72.26 -33.41
N VAL A 360 -80.08 71.10 -33.97
CA VAL A 360 -81.07 71.01 -35.07
C VAL A 360 -82.45 71.44 -34.59
N GLU A 361 -82.93 70.93 -33.44
CA GLU A 361 -84.21 71.34 -32.84
C GLU A 361 -84.27 72.82 -32.46
N ALA A 362 -83.14 73.43 -32.10
CA ALA A 362 -83.04 74.87 -31.87
C ALA A 362 -83.10 75.65 -33.19
N GLY A 363 -82.38 75.19 -34.23
CA GLY A 363 -82.43 75.77 -35.58
C GLY A 363 -83.83 75.72 -36.19
N GLU A 364 -84.53 74.59 -36.05
CA GLU A 364 -85.93 74.45 -36.46
C GLU A 364 -86.86 75.37 -35.65
N ALA A 365 -86.67 75.48 -34.33
CA ALA A 365 -87.46 76.41 -33.50
C ALA A 365 -87.26 77.88 -33.93
N VAL A 366 -86.04 78.29 -34.23
CA VAL A 366 -85.75 79.62 -34.81
C VAL A 366 -86.41 79.77 -36.18
N GLN A 367 -86.29 78.79 -37.07
CA GLN A 367 -86.87 78.86 -38.41
C GLN A 367 -88.41 78.90 -38.38
N ILE A 368 -89.04 78.20 -37.44
CA ILE A 368 -90.49 78.26 -37.18
C ILE A 368 -90.90 79.62 -36.60
N ALA A 369 -90.10 80.20 -35.69
CA ALA A 369 -90.34 81.55 -35.18
C ALA A 369 -90.23 82.61 -36.29
N MET A 370 -89.21 82.52 -37.15
CA MET A 370 -89.04 83.41 -38.31
C MET A 370 -90.15 83.25 -39.36
N LYS A 371 -90.65 82.03 -39.59
CA LYS A 371 -91.81 81.77 -40.47
C LYS A 371 -93.16 82.17 -39.86
N ARG A 372 -93.22 82.39 -38.54
CA ARG A 372 -94.38 82.95 -37.81
C ARG A 372 -94.14 84.41 -37.43
N ALA A 373 -93.58 85.17 -38.38
CA ALA A 373 -93.50 86.62 -38.33
C ALA A 373 -94.88 87.26 -38.59
N ASP A 374 -95.81 87.00 -37.68
CA ASP A 374 -96.79 87.97 -37.16
C ASP A 374 -97.27 87.45 -35.79
N GLU A 375 -97.13 88.29 -34.76
CA GLU A 375 -97.54 88.15 -33.34
C GLU A 375 -97.09 86.91 -32.53
N GLY A 376 -96.67 85.79 -33.13
CA GLY A 376 -96.33 84.54 -32.43
C GLY A 376 -94.88 84.41 -31.90
N SER A 377 -93.99 85.34 -32.24
CA SER A 377 -92.53 85.13 -32.26
C SER A 377 -91.88 84.82 -30.90
N LEU A 378 -92.22 85.54 -29.83
CA LEU A 378 -91.40 85.61 -28.61
C LEU A 378 -91.29 84.26 -27.86
N ARG A 379 -92.34 83.43 -27.87
CA ARG A 379 -92.29 82.07 -27.29
C ARG A 379 -91.41 81.11 -28.09
N GLY A 380 -91.33 81.28 -29.41
CA GLY A 380 -90.47 80.47 -30.28
C GLY A 380 -88.98 80.78 -30.03
N LEU A 381 -88.65 82.06 -29.91
CA LEU A 381 -87.31 82.51 -29.56
C LEU A 381 -86.89 82.06 -28.15
N GLN A 382 -87.75 82.19 -27.13
CA GLN A 382 -87.46 81.68 -25.78
C GLN A 382 -87.32 80.15 -25.72
N ALA A 383 -88.04 79.40 -26.57
CA ALA A 383 -87.88 77.95 -26.66
C ALA A 383 -86.54 77.57 -27.32
N ALA A 384 -86.13 78.30 -28.36
CA ALA A 384 -84.81 78.13 -28.99
C ALA A 384 -83.67 78.51 -28.04
N GLU A 385 -83.79 79.66 -27.34
CA GLU A 385 -82.84 80.13 -26.34
C GLU A 385 -82.60 79.08 -25.25
N ARG A 386 -83.66 78.55 -24.63
CA ARG A 386 -83.55 77.48 -23.62
C ARG A 386 -82.89 76.21 -24.16
N ARG A 387 -83.18 75.82 -25.41
CA ARG A 387 -82.53 74.67 -26.07
C ARG A 387 -81.04 74.92 -26.33
N ILE A 388 -80.67 76.15 -26.70
CA ILE A 388 -79.27 76.58 -26.87
C ILE A 388 -78.56 76.57 -25.53
N THR A 389 -79.16 77.07 -24.44
CA THR A 389 -78.62 76.97 -23.08
C THR A 389 -78.40 75.51 -22.69
N SER A 390 -79.42 74.64 -22.82
CA SER A 390 -79.28 73.21 -22.51
C SER A 390 -78.26 72.48 -23.40
N ALA A 391 -78.04 72.93 -24.65
CA ALA A 391 -76.97 72.41 -25.50
C ALA A 391 -75.58 72.88 -25.01
N ILE A 392 -75.44 74.11 -24.54
CA ILE A 392 -74.20 74.64 -23.94
C ILE A 392 -73.89 73.95 -22.60
N ASP A 393 -74.91 73.73 -21.76
CA ASP A 393 -74.78 72.95 -20.52
C ASP A 393 -74.39 71.50 -20.81
N ALA A 394 -74.96 70.88 -21.85
CA ALA A 394 -74.55 69.56 -22.30
C ALA A 394 -73.11 69.52 -22.83
N ILE A 395 -72.67 70.53 -23.60
CA ILE A 395 -71.29 70.64 -24.11
C ILE A 395 -70.30 70.82 -22.95
N THR A 396 -70.59 71.71 -22.00
CA THR A 396 -69.72 71.96 -20.84
C THR A 396 -69.73 70.80 -19.84
N GLY A 397 -70.79 70.00 -19.81
CA GLY A 397 -70.87 68.73 -19.07
C GLY A 397 -70.06 67.59 -19.68
N ILE A 398 -69.69 67.65 -20.98
CA ILE A 398 -68.83 66.65 -21.64
C ILE A 398 -67.32 66.89 -21.30
N GLY A 399 -66.98 68.07 -20.76
CA GLY A 399 -65.61 68.48 -20.43
C GLY A 399 -65.18 68.24 -18.98
N LYS A 400 -65.87 67.38 -18.22
CA LYS A 400 -65.59 67.06 -16.81
C LYS A 400 -65.57 65.54 -16.59
#